data_AF-A0A535B3V7-F1
#
_entry.id   AF-A0A535B3V7-F1
#
_cell.length_a   1.000
_cell.length_b   1.000
_cell.length_c   1.000
_cell.angle_alpha   90.00
_cell.angle_beta   90.00
_cell.angle_gamma   90.00
#
_symmetry.space_group_name_H-M   'P 1'
#
loop_
_entity.id
_entity.type
_entity.pdbx_description
1 polymer ?
#
loop_
_entity_poly.entity_id
_entity_poly.type
_entity_poly.pdbx_seq_one_letter_code
_entity_poly.pdbx_strand_id
1 'polypeptide(L)' 'MTEGTAAGYLTIWPSDATRPTASTLNFIPGQTVANLVMVKVGAGGSVGIYNAAGQVHLIFDVVGYFE' A
#
# COMPACT_ATOMS: atom_id res chain seq x y z
N MET A 1 -5.04 -5.85 -2.65
CA MET A 1 -5.18 -5.28 -4.00
C MET A 1 -5.84 -6.32 -4.90
N THR A 2 -6.62 -5.88 -5.88
CA THR A 2 -7.25 -6.73 -6.90
C THR A 2 -7.03 -6.13 -8.28
N GLU A 3 -7.24 -6.93 -9.33
CA GLU A 3 -7.26 -6.49 -10.74
C GLU A 3 -6.00 -5.76 -11.21
N GLY A 4 -4.80 -6.22 -10.80
CA GLY A 4 -3.55 -5.65 -11.28
C GLY A 4 -3.37 -5.82 -12.79
N THR A 5 -2.97 -4.77 -13.50
CA THR A 5 -2.77 -4.82 -14.97
C THR A 5 -1.33 -5.06 -15.42
N ALA A 6 -0.36 -4.96 -14.51
CA ALA A 6 1.07 -5.17 -14.75
C ALA A 6 1.73 -5.84 -13.53
N ALA A 7 2.92 -6.41 -13.69
CA ALA A 7 3.73 -6.82 -12.54
C ALA A 7 4.32 -5.59 -11.85
N GLY A 8 4.25 -5.54 -10.52
CA GLY A 8 4.64 -4.36 -9.76
C GLY A 8 4.59 -4.56 -8.26
N TYR A 9 4.71 -3.45 -7.55
CA TYR A 9 4.62 -3.43 -6.09
C TYR A 9 3.98 -2.13 -5.59
N LEU A 10 3.48 -2.21 -4.35
CA LEU A 10 2.99 -1.09 -3.59
C LEU A 10 4.01 -0.70 -2.52
N THR A 11 4.14 0.60 -2.26
CA THR A 11 4.80 1.12 -1.05
C THR A 11 3.77 1.89 -0.24
N ILE A 12 3.71 1.67 1.07
CA ILE A 12 2.80 2.35 2.00
C ILE A 12 3.65 2.97 3.12
N TRP A 13 3.41 4.24 3.44
CA TRP A 13 4.20 4.99 4.43
C TRP A 13 3.37 6.09 5.10
N PRO A 14 3.83 6.67 6.23
CA PRO A 14 3.18 7.85 6.83
C PRO A 14 3.20 9.02 5.84
N SER A 15 2.06 9.67 5.61
CA SER A 15 1.93 10.70 4.56
C SER A 15 2.82 11.93 4.77
N ASP A 16 3.27 12.18 6.00
CA ASP A 16 4.15 13.26 6.41
C ASP A 16 5.65 12.90 6.35
N ALA A 17 5.98 11.70 5.87
CA ALA A 17 7.34 11.25 5.66
C ALA A 17 7.68 11.12 4.17
N THR A 18 8.98 11.14 3.86
CA THR A 18 9.46 10.81 2.52
C THR A 18 9.15 9.35 2.19
N ARG A 19 8.66 9.09 0.98
CA ARG A 19 8.40 7.73 0.49
C ARG A 19 9.68 6.88 0.56
N PRO A 20 9.66 5.72 1.25
CA PRO A 20 10.80 4.80 1.25
C PRO A 20 10.94 4.07 -0.09
N THR A 21 12.08 3.43 -0.33
CA THR A 21 12.31 2.59 -1.51
C THR A 21 11.81 1.15 -1.36
N ALA A 22 11.42 0.76 -0.14
CA ALA A 22 10.96 -0.59 0.16
C ALA A 22 9.53 -0.86 -0.37
N SER A 23 9.29 -2.09 -0.81
CA SER A 23 7.96 -2.59 -1.16
C SER A 23 7.21 -3.09 0.07
N THR A 24 5.91 -2.85 0.13
CA THR A 24 4.97 -3.41 1.10
C THR A 24 4.24 -4.65 0.56
N LEU A 25 3.85 -4.65 -0.71
CA LEU A 25 3.12 -5.76 -1.35
C LEU A 25 3.56 -5.88 -2.81
N ASN A 26 3.98 -7.07 -3.23
CA ASN A 26 4.36 -7.37 -4.61
C ASN A 26 3.26 -8.16 -5.31
N PHE A 27 3.08 -7.94 -6.62
CA PHE A 27 2.00 -8.56 -7.38
C PHE A 27 2.34 -8.75 -8.87
N ILE A 28 1.62 -9.67 -9.51
CA ILE A 28 1.59 -9.84 -10.97
C ILE A 28 0.16 -9.63 -11.51
N PRO A 29 -0.03 -9.48 -12.84
CA PRO A 29 -1.34 -9.19 -13.42
C PRO A 29 -2.41 -10.22 -13.04
N GLY A 30 -3.64 -9.75 -12.85
CA GLY A 30 -4.81 -10.59 -12.53
C GLY A 30 -4.83 -11.17 -11.12
N GLN A 31 -3.82 -10.91 -10.28
CA GLN A 31 -3.83 -11.39 -8.90
C GLN A 31 -4.73 -10.56 -8.00
N THR A 32 -5.31 -11.26 -7.03
CA THR A 32 -5.84 -10.66 -5.80
C THR A 32 -4.94 -11.08 -4.64
N VAL A 33 -4.30 -10.10 -4.00
CA VAL A 33 -3.36 -10.31 -2.90
C VAL A 33 -3.80 -9.46 -1.71
N ALA A 34 -4.03 -10.10 -0.57
CA ALA A 34 -4.23 -9.46 0.71
C ALA A 34 -2.88 -9.36 1.46
N ASN A 35 -2.71 -8.30 2.24
CA ASN A 35 -1.56 -8.14 3.12
C ASN A 35 -1.96 -7.32 4.34
N LEU A 36 -1.44 -7.68 5.52
CA LEU A 36 -1.53 -6.86 6.73
C LEU A 36 -0.23 -6.05 6.85
N VAL A 37 -0.34 -4.74 6.96
CA VAL A 37 0.80 -3.85 7.19
C VAL A 37 0.58 -3.05 8.46
N MET A 38 1.60 -2.96 9.31
CA MET A 38 1.67 -1.98 10.39
C MET A 38 2.49 -0.79 9.90
N VAL A 39 1.88 0.39 9.90
CA VAL A 39 2.50 1.63 9.46
C VAL A 39 2.07 2.75 10.39
N LYS A 40 2.98 3.68 10.69
CA LYS A 40 2.60 4.90 11.39
C LYS A 40 1.68 5.73 10.48
N VAL A 41 0.64 6.34 11.04
CA VAL A 41 -0.20 7.30 10.33
C VAL A 41 0.45 8.68 10.41
N GLY A 42 0.49 9.38 9.28
CA GLY A 42 1.00 10.74 9.19
C GLY A 42 -0.04 11.77 9.60
N ALA A 43 0.30 13.04 9.44
CA ALA A 43 -0.59 14.17 9.69
C ALA A 43 -2.00 13.97 9.09
N GLY A 44 -3.03 14.28 9.89
CA GLY A 44 -4.43 14.11 9.50
C GLY A 44 -4.89 12.64 9.42
N GLY A 45 -4.14 11.69 10.00
CA GLY A 45 -4.51 10.28 10.00
C GLY A 45 -4.38 9.62 8.63
N SER A 46 -3.44 10.09 7.81
CA SER A 46 -3.32 9.67 6.41
C SER A 46 -2.04 8.87 6.14
N VAL A 47 -2.07 8.06 5.09
CA VAL A 47 -0.91 7.30 4.58
C VAL A 47 -0.68 7.66 3.12
N GLY A 48 0.59 7.69 2.72
CA GLY A 48 1.00 7.75 1.33
C GLY A 48 0.98 6.35 0.73
N ILE A 49 0.57 6.25 -0.54
CA ILE A 49 0.57 5.01 -1.30
C ILE A 49 1.20 5.27 -2.66
N TYR A 50 2.06 4.36 -3.09
CA TYR A 50 2.68 4.37 -4.40
C TYR A 50 2.44 3.04 -5.08
N ASN A 51 2.02 3.09 -6.34
CA ASN A 51 1.96 1.94 -7.23
C ASN A 51 3.09 2.05 -8.26
N ALA A 52 3.98 1.05 -8.28
CA ALA A 52 5.15 1.08 -9.15
C ALA A 52 4.84 0.89 -10.64
N ALA A 53 3.76 0.16 -10.98
CA ALA A 53 3.43 -0.15 -12.37
C ALA A 53 1.95 -0.49 -12.56
N GLY A 54 1.44 -0.18 -13.75
CA GLY A 54 0.07 -0.52 -14.16
C GLY A 54 -1.00 0.18 -13.32
N GLN A 55 -2.20 -0.41 -13.35
CA GLN A 55 -3.35 -0.01 -12.54
C GLN A 55 -3.71 -1.17 -11.61
N VAL A 56 -4.23 -0.83 -10.43
CA VAL A 56 -4.68 -1.78 -9.41
C VAL A 56 -5.89 -1.20 -8.70
N HIS A 57 -6.76 -2.06 -8.17
CA HIS A 57 -7.75 -1.66 -7.19
C HIS A 57 -7.21 -1.88 -5.77
N LEU A 58 -7.32 -0.87 -4.92
CA LEU A 58 -6.90 -0.93 -3.53
C LEU A 58 -8.11 -0.89 -2.60
N ILE A 59 -8.10 -1.77 -1.61
CA ILE A 59 -9.08 -1.85 -0.53
C ILE A 59 -8.26 -1.83 0.76
N PHE A 60 -8.63 -0.95 1.68
CA PHE A 60 -8.02 -0.83 2.99
C PHE A 60 -9.04 -1.20 4.06
N ASP A 61 -8.59 -2.01 5.01
CA ASP A 61 -9.30 -2.32 6.25
C ASP A 61 -8.37 -2.02 7.42
N VAL A 62 -8.91 -1.40 8.48
CA VAL A 62 -8.14 -0.96 9.65
C VAL A 62 -8.56 -1.79 10.85
N VAL A 63 -7.67 -2.69 11.26
CA VAL A 63 -7.92 -3.62 12.39
C VAL A 63 -7.64 -3.00 13.76
N GLY A 64 -6.89 -1.89 13.85
CA GLY A 64 -6.59 -1.23 15.12
C GLY A 64 -5.52 -0.13 15.00
N TYR A 65 -5.27 0.55 16.12
CA TYR A 65 -4.28 1.62 16.27
C TYR A 65 -3.60 1.51 17.63
N PHE A 66 -2.31 1.82 17.70
CA PHE A 66 -1.52 1.88 18.92
C PHE A 66 -1.15 3.34 19.22
N GLU A 67 -1.21 3.73 20.48
CA GLU A 67 -0.78 5.04 20.99
C GLU A 67 0.66 5.03 21.52
#